data_AF-A0A9P6B0B3-F1
#
_entry.id   AF-A0A9P6B0B3-F1
#
_cell.length_a   1.000
_cell.length_b   1.000
_cell.length_c   1.000
_cell.angle_alpha   90.00
_cell.angle_beta   90.00
_cell.angle_gamma   90.00
#
_symmetry.space_group_name_H-M   'P 1'
#
loop_
_entity.id
_entity.type
_entity.pdbx_description
1 polymer ?
#
loop_
_entity_poly.entity_id
_entity_poly.type
_entity_poly.pdbx_seq_one_letter_code
_entity_poly.pdbx_strand_id
1 'polypeptide(L)' 'TRRPFISRCDVIWTAENLGICSGRSLRIRGMTELLKHGLSHEWVKIQGRRKPDAFERYIR' A
#
# COMPACT_ATOMS: atom_id res chain seq x y z
N THR A 1 -9.38 5.86 15.43
CA THR A 1 -8.26 6.82 15.33
C THR A 1 -7.07 6.16 14.64
N ARG A 2 -6.10 6.93 14.09
CA ARG A 2 -4.99 6.39 13.28
C ARG A 2 -4.07 5.42 14.02
N ARG A 3 -3.75 5.68 15.30
CA ARG A 3 -2.81 4.88 16.09
C ARG A 3 -3.28 3.43 16.33
N PRO A 4 -4.52 3.18 16.80
CA PRO A 4 -5.04 1.80 16.94
C PRO A 4 -5.05 1.01 15.64
N PHE A 5 -5.38 1.66 14.51
CA PHE A 5 -5.40 1.01 13.21
C PHE A 5 -3.99 0.53 12.80
N ILE A 6 -3.00 1.42 12.87
CA ILE A 6 -1.61 1.07 12.56
C ILE A 6 -1.09 -0.03 13.48
N SER A 7 -1.35 0.08 14.79
CA SER A 7 -0.96 -0.94 15.76
C SER A 7 -1.55 -2.31 15.43
N ARG A 8 -2.80 -2.38 14.94
CA ARG A 8 -3.40 -3.65 14.50
C ARG A 8 -2.73 -4.19 13.24
N CYS A 9 -2.37 -3.33 12.28
CA CYS A 9 -1.62 -3.73 11.10
C CYS A 9 -0.22 -4.25 11.46
N ASP A 10 0.47 -3.60 12.41
CA ASP A 10 1.79 -4.02 12.90
C ASP A 10 1.77 -5.45 13.46
N VAL A 11 0.72 -5.80 14.21
CA VAL A 11 0.54 -7.15 14.75
C VAL A 11 0.44 -8.19 13.63
N ILE A 12 -0.41 -7.93 12.63
CA ILE A 12 -0.60 -8.85 11.50
C ILE A 12 0.68 -8.96 10.68
N TRP A 13 1.33 -7.83 10.37
CA TRP A 13 2.49 -7.80 9.50
C TRP A 13 3.73 -8.40 10.15
N THR A 14 3.90 -8.22 11.46
CA THR A 14 4.96 -8.89 12.21
C THR A 14 4.76 -10.41 12.19
N ALA A 15 3.53 -10.90 12.31
CA ALA A 15 3.22 -12.32 12.22
C ALA A 15 3.59 -12.93 10.85
N GLU A 16 3.45 -12.13 9.79
CA GLU A 16 3.80 -12.51 8.40
C GLU A 16 5.28 -12.21 8.04
N ASN A 17 6.14 -11.86 9.01
CA ASN A 17 7.53 -11.46 8.80
C ASN A 17 7.73 -10.26 7.83
N LEU A 18 6.72 -9.40 7.70
CA LEU A 18 6.74 -8.21 6.85
C LEU A 18 7.26 -6.95 7.55
N GLY A 19 7.44 -7.01 8.87
CA GLY A 19 7.97 -5.93 9.72
C GLY A 19 6.95 -4.86 10.10
N ILE A 20 7.44 -3.73 10.63
CA ILE A 20 6.60 -2.63 11.14
C ILE A 20 5.95 -1.87 9.98
N CYS A 21 4.66 -1.64 10.13
CA CYS A 21 3.76 -1.04 9.19
C CYS A 21 3.65 0.48 9.43
N SER A 22 4.22 1.27 8.52
CA SER A 22 3.89 2.70 8.45
C SER A 22 2.65 2.94 7.58
N GLY A 23 1.89 4.00 7.85
CA GLY A 23 0.78 4.42 6.98
C GLY A 23 1.21 4.64 5.51
N ARG A 24 2.47 5.02 5.28
CA ARG A 24 3.06 5.10 3.94
C ARG A 24 3.25 3.71 3.33
N SER A 25 3.78 2.75 4.10
CA SER A 25 3.97 1.37 3.63
C SER A 25 2.65 0.65 3.35
N LEU A 26 1.58 0.90 4.12
CA LEU A 26 0.23 0.39 3.83
C LEU A 26 -0.25 0.85 2.47
N ARG A 27 -0.11 2.15 2.20
CA ARG A 27 -0.57 2.71 0.94
C ARG A 27 0.23 2.13 -0.23
N ILE A 28 1.56 2.09 -0.13
CA ILE A 28 2.42 1.57 -1.20
C ILE A 28 2.17 0.08 -1.45
N ARG A 29 2.26 -0.76 -0.42
CA ARG A 29 2.10 -2.21 -0.55
C ARG A 29 0.67 -2.58 -0.95
N GLY A 30 -0.34 -1.91 -0.39
CA GLY A 30 -1.74 -2.12 -0.78
C GLY A 30 -1.98 -1.81 -2.26
N MET A 31 -1.41 -0.73 -2.78
CA MET A 31 -1.47 -0.44 -4.22
C MET A 31 -0.74 -1.50 -5.06
N THR A 32 0.45 -1.94 -4.63
CA THR A 32 1.21 -3.00 -5.33
C THR A 32 0.43 -4.31 -5.38
N GLU A 33 -0.25 -4.70 -4.30
CA GLU A 33 -1.07 -5.92 -4.30
C GLU A 33 -2.28 -5.79 -5.23
N LEU A 34 -2.96 -4.64 -5.26
CA LEU A 34 -4.06 -4.40 -6.22
C LEU A 34 -3.59 -4.54 -7.68
N LEU A 35 -2.40 -4.04 -8.00
CA LEU A 35 -1.81 -4.21 -9.33
C LEU A 35 -1.50 -5.66 -9.66
N LYS A 36 -0.93 -6.42 -8.71
CA LYS A 36 -0.67 -7.86 -8.90
C LYS A 36 -1.95 -8.66 -9.14
N HIS A 37 -3.05 -8.24 -8.53
CA HIS A 37 -4.38 -8.81 -8.78
C HIS A 37 -5.03 -8.35 -10.10
N GLY A 38 -4.31 -7.60 -10.93
CA GLY A 38 -4.77 -7.20 -12.26
C GLY A 38 -5.74 -6.01 -12.27
N LEU A 39 -5.85 -5.26 -11.17
CA LEU A 39 -6.61 -4.01 -11.21
C LEU A 39 -5.92 -2.99 -12.11
N SER A 40 -6.73 -2.26 -12.88
CA SER A 40 -6.23 -1.22 -13.78
C SER A 40 -5.50 -0.12 -13.02
N HIS A 41 -4.42 0.37 -13.63
CA HIS A 41 -3.56 1.42 -13.08
C HIS A 41 -4.35 2.67 -12.68
N GLU A 42 -5.41 3.00 -13.42
CA GLU A 42 -6.25 4.17 -13.13
C GLU A 42 -6.98 4.04 -11.79
N TRP A 43 -7.49 2.85 -11.46
CA TRP A 43 -8.12 2.59 -10.17
C TRP A 43 -7.13 2.70 -9.02
N VAL A 44 -5.93 2.15 -9.21
CA VAL A 44 -4.87 2.20 -8.19
C VAL A 44 -4.34 3.63 -8.01
N LYS A 45 -4.26 4.43 -9.08
CA LYS A 45 -3.91 5.86 -9.02
C LYS A 45 -4.93 6.66 -8.19
N ILE A 46 -6.23 6.46 -8.46
CA ILE A 46 -7.34 7.11 -7.74
C ILE A 46 -7.29 6.75 -6.26
N GLN A 47 -7.17 5.46 -5.93
CA GLN A 47 -7.13 4.98 -4.54
C GLN A 47 -5.87 5.42 -3.80
N GLY A 48 -4.74 5.45 -4.50
CA GLY A 48 -3.42 5.78 -3.97
C GLY A 48 -3.16 7.26 -3.70
N ARG A 49 -3.97 8.15 -4.28
CA ARG A 49 -3.72 9.60 -4.36
C ARG A 49 -2.28 9.89 -4.78
N ARG A 50 -1.74 9.10 -5.72
CA ARG A 50 -0.38 9.26 -6.24
C ARG A 50 -0.41 10.19 -7.45
N LYS A 51 0.65 11.00 -7.60
CA LYS A 51 0.90 11.71 -8.86
C LYS A 51 1.14 10.67 -9.97
N PRO A 52 0.58 10.85 -11.18
CA PRO A 52 0.64 9.87 -12.27
C PRO A 52 2.07 9.38 -12.55
N ASP A 53 3.00 10.32 -12.67
CA ASP A 53 4.38 10.07 -13.11
C ASP A 53 5.20 9.24 -12.12
N ALA A 54 4.94 9.41 -10.82
CA ALA A 54 5.67 8.69 -9.77
C ALA A 54 5.24 7.23 -9.66
N PHE A 55 4.03 6.90 -10.14
CA PHE A 55 3.50 5.54 -10.09
C PHE A 55 3.99 4.71 -11.28
N GLU A 56 3.96 5.30 -12.48
CA GLU A 56 4.45 4.65 -13.71
C GLU A 56 5.95 4.33 -13.64
N ARG A 57 6.75 5.16 -12.96
CA ARG A 57 8.17 4.88 -12.69
C ARG A 57 8.42 3.81 -11.64
N TYR A 58 7.46 3.54 -10.76
CA TYR A 58 7.61 2.56 -9.68
C TYR A 58 7.24 1.14 -10.12
N ILE A 59 6.40 1.01 -11.15
CA ILE A 59 5.92 -0.28 -11.65
C ILE A 59 6.75 -0.83 -12.82
N ARG A 60 7.46 0.04 -13.56
CA ARG A 60 8.46 -0.35 -14.56
C ARG A 60 9.74 -0.83 -13.88
#